data_AF-A0A529SXM1-F1
#
_entry.id   AF-A0A529SXM1-F1
#
_cell.length_a   1.000
_cell.length_b   1.000
_cell.length_c   1.000
_cell.angle_alpha   90.00
_cell.angle_beta   90.00
_cell.angle_gamma   90.00
#
_symmetry.space_group_name_H-M   'P 1'
#
loop_
_entity.id
_entity.type
_entity.pdbx_description
1 polymer ?
#
loop_
_entity_poly.entity_id
_entity_poly.type
_entity_poly.pdbx_seq_one_letter_code
_entity_poly.pdbx_strand_id
1 'polypeptide(L)'
;MGRIGEVQAPVATRDALARGRLRASLVPDLLVEARRIVNTVIAGWHGRRKRGIGENFWQFRPYVEGDSSRIDWRRSARDDHTYVRDREWEAAHTVWLWADPSPSMLYKSAGAGVSKESRALVLALALAELLSRSGERIAWP
;
A
#
# COMPACT_ATOMS: atom_id res chain seq x y z
N MET A 1 -22.79 27.12 1.80
CA MET A 1 -22.37 26.38 3.01
C MET A 1 -23.57 25.60 3.51
N GLY A 2 -23.49 24.27 3.62
CA GLY A 2 -24.61 23.43 4.06
C GLY A 2 -24.92 23.59 5.55
N ARG A 3 -26.21 23.58 5.90
CA ARG A 3 -26.71 23.68 7.29
C ARG A 3 -26.41 22.39 8.06
N ILE A 4 -26.11 22.53 9.35
CA ILE A 4 -25.83 21.41 10.25
C ILE A 4 -27.08 20.51 10.37
N GLY A 5 -26.93 19.19 10.23
CA GLY A 5 -27.99 18.21 10.50
C GLY A 5 -28.77 17.67 9.30
N GLU A 6 -28.44 18.08 8.07
CA GLU A 6 -29.13 17.57 6.88
C GLU A 6 -28.35 16.42 6.20
N VAL A 7 -29.06 15.36 5.84
CA VAL A 7 -28.54 14.28 4.99
C VAL A 7 -28.50 14.79 3.56
N GLN A 8 -27.30 14.84 2.97
CA GLN A 8 -27.11 15.31 1.60
C GLN A 8 -27.81 14.37 0.61
N ALA A 9 -28.65 14.93 -0.28
CA ALA A 9 -29.27 14.17 -1.36
C ALA A 9 -28.21 13.57 -2.32
N PRO A 10 -28.47 12.39 -2.90
CA PRO A 10 -27.55 11.73 -3.83
C PRO A 10 -27.20 12.63 -5.02
N VAL A 11 -25.96 12.47 -5.49
CA VAL A 11 -25.35 13.30 -6.53
C VAL A 11 -26.00 13.07 -7.88
N ALA A 12 -26.61 14.11 -8.48
CA ALA A 12 -27.01 14.04 -9.89
C ALA A 12 -25.76 13.85 -10.77
N THR A 13 -25.85 13.04 -11.83
CA THR A 13 -24.72 12.69 -12.70
C THR A 13 -23.98 13.90 -13.26
N ARG A 14 -24.69 15.01 -13.51
CA ARG A 14 -24.10 16.28 -13.97
C ARG A 14 -23.17 16.94 -12.93
N ASP A 15 -23.43 16.72 -11.65
CA ASP A 15 -22.63 17.28 -10.54
C ASP A 15 -21.51 16.35 -10.07
N ALA A 16 -21.48 15.11 -10.58
CA ALA A 16 -20.48 14.12 -10.21
C ALA A 16 -19.07 14.55 -10.64
N LEU A 17 -18.94 15.11 -11.84
CA LEU A 17 -17.66 15.60 -12.36
C LEU A 17 -17.11 16.77 -11.52
N ALA A 18 -17.97 17.74 -11.18
CA ALA A 18 -17.60 18.90 -10.38
C ALA A 18 -17.13 18.47 -8.98
N ARG A 19 -17.86 17.55 -8.34
CA ARG A 19 -17.45 16.96 -7.06
C ARG A 19 -16.18 16.14 -7.16
N GLY A 20 -16.00 15.37 -8.23
CA GLY A 20 -14.78 14.62 -8.49
C GLY A 20 -13.56 15.54 -8.58
N ARG A 21 -13.67 16.64 -9.31
CA ARG A 21 -12.60 17.66 -9.39
C ARG A 21 -12.29 18.30 -8.04
N LEU A 22 -13.33 18.64 -7.28
CA LEU A 22 -13.19 19.27 -5.97
C LEU A 22 -12.56 18.33 -4.93
N ARG A 23 -12.80 17.02 -5.05
CA ARG A 23 -12.10 16.01 -4.24
C ARG A 23 -10.66 15.82 -4.72
N ALA A 24 -10.43 15.74 -6.02
CA ALA A 24 -9.10 15.57 -6.61
C ALA A 24 -8.16 16.74 -6.23
N SER A 25 -8.68 17.96 -6.11
CA SER A 25 -7.86 19.11 -5.68
C SER A 25 -7.36 19.00 -4.24
N LEU A 26 -7.97 18.17 -3.40
CA LEU A 26 -7.53 17.93 -2.01
C LEU A 26 -6.45 16.85 -1.92
N VAL A 27 -6.26 16.03 -2.96
CA VAL A 27 -5.35 14.88 -2.94
C VAL A 27 -3.91 15.27 -2.56
N PRO A 28 -3.31 16.36 -3.10
CA PRO A 28 -1.96 16.75 -2.71
C PRO A 28 -1.82 16.99 -1.20
N ASP A 29 -2.74 17.75 -0.60
CA ASP A 29 -2.72 18.04 0.84
C ASP A 29 -2.92 16.78 1.67
N LEU A 30 -3.85 15.91 1.26
CA LEU A 30 -4.11 14.64 1.93
C LEU A 30 -2.89 13.70 1.86
N LEU A 31 -2.14 13.70 0.75
CA LEU A 31 -0.91 12.94 0.60
C LEU A 31 0.21 13.45 1.52
N VAL A 32 0.34 14.78 1.67
CA VAL A 32 1.31 15.37 2.61
C VAL A 32 0.99 14.95 4.05
N GLU A 33 -0.27 15.06 4.47
CA GLU A 33 -0.70 14.64 5.80
C GLU A 33 -0.57 13.12 6.00
N ALA A 34 -0.93 12.34 4.99
CA ALA A 34 -0.75 10.89 5.01
C ALA A 34 0.72 10.54 5.25
N ARG A 35 1.65 11.21 4.56
CA ARG A 35 3.09 10.98 4.73
C ARG A 35 3.57 11.30 6.13
N ARG A 36 3.06 12.37 6.73
CA ARG A 36 3.34 12.70 8.14
C ARG A 36 2.90 11.57 9.06
N ILE A 37 1.69 11.05 8.87
CA ILE A 37 1.17 9.92 9.67
C ILE A 37 2.01 8.66 9.45
N VAL A 38 2.28 8.28 8.21
CA VAL A 38 3.14 7.12 7.87
C VAL A 38 4.49 7.19 8.55
N ASN A 39 5.13 8.37 8.56
CA ASN A 39 6.44 8.54 9.16
C ASN A 39 6.45 8.38 10.69
N THR A 40 5.29 8.36 11.35
CA THR A 40 5.19 8.04 12.79
C THR A 40 5.13 6.54 13.06
N VAL A 41 4.89 5.71 12.03
CA VAL A 41 4.86 4.26 12.15
C VAL A 41 6.26 3.70 11.89
N ILE A 42 6.85 3.06 12.90
CA ILE A 42 8.08 2.27 12.72
C ILE A 42 7.70 1.08 11.83
N ALA A 43 8.09 1.12 10.56
CA ALA A 43 7.88 0.00 9.64
C ALA A 43 8.66 -1.22 10.14
N GLY A 44 7.95 -2.17 10.74
CA GLY A 44 8.51 -3.42 11.21
C GLY A 44 9.02 -4.28 10.05
N TRP A 45 10.19 -4.86 10.26
CA TRP A 45 11.01 -5.71 9.37
C TRP A 45 10.27 -6.96 8.85
N HIS A 46 9.38 -6.82 7.88
CA HIS A 46 8.70 -7.97 7.26
C HIS A 46 9.43 -8.45 6.00
N GLY A 47 10.72 -8.74 6.14
CA GLY A 47 11.38 -9.71 5.25
C GLY A 47 10.92 -11.09 5.69
N ARG A 48 10.04 -11.72 4.92
CA ARG A 48 9.70 -13.14 5.13
C ARG A 48 10.98 -13.93 4.82
N ARG A 49 11.78 -14.18 5.86
CA ARG A 49 13.05 -14.93 5.88
C ARG A 49 12.88 -16.39 5.43
N LYS A 50 12.42 -16.61 4.20
CA LYS A 50 12.09 -17.91 3.62
C LYS A 50 12.52 -17.94 2.15
N ARG A 51 13.01 -19.09 1.69
CA ARG A 51 13.32 -19.35 0.28
C ARG A 51 12.07 -19.29 -0.59
N GLY A 52 12.13 -18.60 -1.73
CA GLY A 52 11.05 -18.62 -2.70
C GLY A 52 11.29 -17.78 -3.95
N ILE A 53 10.20 -17.43 -4.62
CA ILE A 53 10.20 -16.58 -5.82
C ILE A 53 10.35 -15.13 -5.34
N GLY A 54 11.41 -14.47 -5.77
CA GLY A 54 11.70 -13.06 -5.49
C GLY A 54 12.94 -12.63 -6.27
N GLU A 55 13.41 -11.39 -6.07
CA GLU A 55 14.62 -10.87 -6.73
C GLU A 55 15.84 -10.87 -5.80
N ASN A 56 15.63 -10.74 -4.49
CA ASN A 56 16.71 -10.64 -3.50
C ASN A 56 17.43 -11.97 -3.23
N PHE A 57 18.72 -11.91 -2.96
CA PHE A 57 19.54 -13.08 -2.62
C PHE A 57 19.24 -13.59 -1.22
N TRP A 58 19.03 -14.89 -1.07
CA TRP A 58 18.84 -15.55 0.22
C TRP A 58 20.11 -16.27 0.67
N GLN A 59 20.50 -17.31 -0.07
CA GLN A 59 21.69 -18.11 0.22
C GLN A 59 22.21 -18.84 -1.02
N PHE A 60 23.44 -19.33 -0.95
CA PHE A 60 23.93 -20.37 -1.86
C PHE A 60 23.70 -21.74 -1.24
N ARG A 61 23.33 -22.73 -2.06
CA ARG A 61 23.25 -24.12 -1.63
C ARG A 61 23.75 -25.06 -2.73
N PRO A 62 24.18 -26.29 -2.38
CA PRO A 62 24.49 -27.31 -3.38
C PRO A 62 23.29 -27.58 -4.29
N TYR A 63 23.58 -27.80 -5.57
CA TYR A 63 22.63 -28.26 -6.57
C TYR A 63 22.13 -29.66 -6.22
N VAL A 64 20.82 -29.87 -6.36
CA VAL A 64 20.17 -31.19 -6.29
C VAL A 64 19.44 -31.45 -7.59
N GLU A 65 19.45 -32.70 -8.04
CA GLU A 65 18.78 -33.11 -9.26
C GLU A 65 17.28 -32.74 -9.21
N GLY A 66 16.79 -32.08 -10.27
CA GLY A 66 15.43 -31.51 -10.33
C GLY A 66 15.35 -30.01 -9.99
N ASP A 67 16.45 -29.38 -9.57
CA ASP A 67 16.49 -27.93 -9.36
C ASP A 67 16.33 -27.13 -10.67
N SER A 68 15.50 -26.09 -10.62
CA SER A 68 15.39 -25.12 -11.72
C SER A 68 16.73 -24.39 -11.94
N SER A 69 17.08 -24.10 -13.20
CA SER A 69 18.39 -23.66 -13.73
C SER A 69 18.93 -22.30 -13.24
N ARG A 70 19.08 -22.11 -11.92
CA ARG A 70 19.67 -20.90 -11.29
C ARG A 70 21.08 -21.16 -10.75
N ILE A 71 21.88 -21.88 -11.52
CA ILE A 71 23.26 -22.21 -11.17
C ILE A 71 24.10 -20.93 -11.20
N ASP A 72 24.83 -20.67 -10.13
CA ASP A 72 25.83 -19.60 -10.08
C ASP A 72 27.18 -20.17 -10.50
N TRP A 73 27.50 -20.04 -11.79
CA TRP A 73 28.77 -20.52 -12.34
C TRP A 73 29.99 -19.85 -11.72
N ARG A 74 29.87 -18.60 -11.26
CA ARG A 74 30.98 -17.86 -10.65
C ARG A 74 31.30 -18.34 -9.23
N ARG A 75 30.29 -18.75 -8.46
CA ARG A 75 30.48 -19.41 -7.16
C ARG A 75 30.98 -20.84 -7.36
N SER A 76 30.38 -21.56 -8.32
CA SER A 76 30.72 -22.97 -8.60
C SER A 76 32.13 -23.15 -9.12
N ALA A 77 32.67 -22.21 -9.89
CA ALA A 77 34.05 -22.29 -10.39
C ALA A 77 35.14 -22.16 -9.30
N ARG A 78 34.78 -21.92 -8.04
CA ARG A 78 35.73 -21.79 -6.92
C ARG A 78 35.81 -23.03 -6.03
N ASP A 79 35.00 -24.05 -6.29
CA ASP A 79 34.84 -25.24 -5.45
C ASP A 79 34.49 -26.46 -6.33
N ASP A 80 34.54 -27.68 -5.78
CA ASP A 80 34.20 -28.92 -6.51
C ASP A 80 32.68 -29.19 -6.56
N HIS A 81 31.88 -28.23 -6.09
CA HIS A 81 30.43 -28.34 -6.01
C HIS A 81 29.72 -27.30 -6.89
N THR A 82 28.67 -27.74 -7.57
CA THR A 82 27.75 -26.85 -8.29
C THR A 82 26.80 -26.19 -7.29
N TYR A 83 26.78 -24.85 -7.27
CA TYR A 83 25.94 -24.06 -6.38
C TYR A 83 24.76 -23.43 -7.13
N VAL A 84 23.60 -23.49 -6.49
CA VAL A 84 22.39 -22.76 -6.91
C VAL A 84 22.23 -21.52 -6.02
N ARG A 85 21.87 -20.40 -6.65
CA ARG A 85 21.56 -19.14 -5.94
C ARG A 85 20.06 -19.08 -5.62
N ASP A 86 19.72 -19.32 -4.36
CA ASP A 86 18.35 -19.16 -3.87
C ASP A 86 18.01 -17.68 -3.66
N ARG A 87 16.74 -17.36 -3.84
CA ARG A 87 16.20 -16.02 -3.63
C ARG A 87 15.22 -15.98 -2.48
N GLU A 88 15.09 -14.82 -1.86
CA GLU A 88 14.10 -14.58 -0.81
C GLU A 88 12.70 -14.65 -1.43
N TRP A 89 11.75 -15.21 -0.69
CA TRP A 89 10.37 -15.28 -1.14
C TRP A 89 9.70 -13.91 -1.01
N GLU A 90 9.37 -13.31 -2.14
CA GLU A 90 8.63 -12.06 -2.24
C GLU A 90 7.22 -12.38 -2.79
N ALA A 91 6.23 -12.44 -1.90
CA ALA A 91 4.84 -12.54 -2.29
C ALA A 91 4.10 -11.28 -1.84
N ALA A 92 3.77 -10.41 -2.79
CA ALA A 92 2.90 -9.26 -2.54
C ALA A 92 1.44 -9.73 -2.47
N HIS A 93 0.75 -9.42 -1.38
CA HIS A 93 -0.70 -9.53 -1.30
C HIS A 93 -1.33 -8.30 -1.94
N THR A 94 -2.57 -8.46 -2.41
CA THR A 94 -3.40 -7.32 -2.83
C THR A 94 -4.31 -6.94 -1.67
N VAL A 95 -4.09 -5.75 -1.11
CA VAL A 95 -4.92 -5.17 -0.06
C VAL A 95 -5.91 -4.19 -0.68
N TRP A 96 -7.20 -4.40 -0.42
CA TRP A 96 -8.26 -3.50 -0.84
C TRP A 96 -8.54 -2.49 0.26
N LEU A 97 -8.38 -1.21 -0.06
CA LEU A 97 -8.73 -0.11 0.84
C LEU A 97 -10.05 0.50 0.37
N TRP A 98 -10.90 0.86 1.33
CA TRP A 98 -12.17 1.51 1.06
C TRP A 98 -12.47 2.54 2.14
N ALA A 99 -12.95 3.71 1.71
CA ALA A 99 -13.56 4.69 2.60
C ALA A 99 -15.04 4.82 2.27
N ASP A 100 -15.87 4.82 3.31
CA ASP A 100 -17.32 4.99 3.18
C ASP A 100 -17.64 6.32 2.45
N PRO A 101 -18.36 6.29 1.31
CA PRO A 101 -18.78 7.49 0.60
C PRO A 101 -20.10 8.08 1.13
N SER A 102 -20.68 7.53 2.20
CA SER A 102 -21.97 7.97 2.73
C SER A 102 -21.96 9.45 3.16
N PRO A 103 -23.10 10.17 3.02
CA PRO A 103 -23.21 11.56 3.48
C PRO A 103 -22.84 11.76 4.95
N SER A 104 -22.97 10.72 5.77
CA SER A 104 -22.60 10.78 7.19
C SER A 104 -21.12 11.09 7.43
N MET A 105 -20.25 10.81 6.43
CA MET A 105 -18.81 11.08 6.49
C MET A 105 -18.50 12.57 6.34
N LEU A 106 -19.41 13.38 5.80
CA LEU A 106 -19.26 14.83 5.74
C LEU A 106 -19.38 15.52 7.12
N TYR A 107 -19.84 14.79 8.14
CA TYR A 107 -19.95 15.31 9.49
C TYR A 107 -18.58 15.73 10.06
N LYS A 108 -18.57 16.89 10.72
CA LYS A 108 -17.46 17.48 11.46
C LYS A 108 -18.00 17.98 12.80
N SER A 109 -17.42 17.55 13.92
CA SER A 109 -17.81 18.07 15.25
C SER A 109 -17.23 19.46 15.49
N ALA A 110 -17.77 20.19 16.47
CA ALA A 110 -17.30 21.53 16.82
C ALA A 110 -15.83 21.58 17.24
N GLY A 111 -15.33 20.51 17.88
CA GLY A 111 -13.93 20.39 18.30
C GLY A 111 -12.98 19.79 17.26
N ALA A 112 -13.49 19.30 16.12
CA ALA A 112 -12.66 18.73 15.07
C ALA A 112 -12.23 19.81 14.07
N GLY A 113 -10.98 19.76 13.59
CA GLY A 113 -10.50 20.64 12.51
C GLY A 113 -11.03 20.25 11.12
N VAL A 114 -11.38 18.97 10.93
CA VAL A 114 -11.73 18.36 9.63
C VAL A 114 -12.92 17.40 9.75
N SER A 115 -13.56 17.06 8.62
CA SER A 115 -14.66 16.08 8.58
C SER A 115 -14.16 14.64 8.76
N LYS A 116 -15.09 13.72 9.05
CA LYS A 116 -14.81 12.27 9.09
C LYS A 116 -14.27 11.77 7.74
N GLU A 117 -14.83 12.25 6.63
CA GLU A 117 -14.41 11.93 5.27
C GLU A 117 -12.94 12.31 5.05
N SER A 118 -12.57 13.56 5.33
CA SER A 118 -11.18 14.01 5.16
C SER A 118 -10.23 13.16 6.01
N ARG A 119 -10.58 12.86 7.26
CA ARG A 119 -9.73 12.02 8.13
C ARG A 119 -9.62 10.59 7.60
N ALA A 120 -10.71 9.99 7.12
CA ALA A 120 -10.71 8.65 6.55
C ALA A 120 -9.84 8.57 5.30
N LEU A 121 -9.90 9.58 4.42
CA LEU A 121 -9.04 9.64 3.23
C LEU A 121 -7.55 9.76 3.59
N VAL A 122 -7.19 10.59 4.57
CA VAL A 122 -5.79 10.67 5.04
C VAL A 122 -5.33 9.32 5.58
N LEU A 123 -6.15 8.64 6.39
CA LEU A 123 -5.81 7.32 6.94
C LEU A 123 -5.67 6.26 5.83
N ALA A 124 -6.58 6.27 4.84
CA ALA A 124 -6.50 5.35 3.71
C ALA A 124 -5.23 5.58 2.88
N LEU A 125 -4.90 6.84 2.57
CA LEU A 125 -3.66 7.18 1.85
C LEU A 125 -2.41 6.84 2.66
N ALA A 126 -2.45 7.04 3.99
CA ALA A 126 -1.34 6.66 4.87
C ALA A 126 -1.13 5.13 4.87
N LEU A 127 -2.20 4.35 4.98
CA LEU A 127 -2.13 2.90 4.88
C LEU A 127 -1.64 2.45 3.49
N ALA A 128 -2.13 3.07 2.42
CA ALA A 128 -1.66 2.79 1.07
C ALA A 128 -0.15 3.03 0.93
N GLU A 129 0.36 4.14 1.48
CA GLU A 129 1.80 4.43 1.41
C GLU A 129 2.64 3.49 2.28
N LEU A 130 2.16 3.09 3.47
CA LEU A 130 2.81 2.06 4.28
C LEU A 130 2.90 0.71 3.54
N LEU A 131 1.78 0.26 2.99
CA LEU A 131 1.68 -0.98 2.23
C LEU A 131 2.54 -0.94 0.97
N SER A 132 2.59 0.21 0.29
CA SER A 132 3.44 0.39 -0.89
C SER A 132 4.92 0.30 -0.54
N ARG A 133 5.35 0.89 0.59
CA ARG A 133 6.73 0.78 1.08
C ARG A 133 7.10 -0.65 1.47
N SER A 134 6.14 -1.48 1.91
CA SER A 134 6.37 -2.90 2.21
C SER A 134 6.27 -3.81 0.99
N GLY A 135 6.04 -3.27 -0.22
CA GLY A 135 5.94 -4.06 -1.45
C GLY A 135 4.58 -4.73 -1.67
N GLU A 136 3.55 -4.35 -0.91
CA GLU A 136 2.19 -4.85 -1.09
C GLU A 136 1.48 -4.14 -2.26
N ARG A 137 0.54 -4.82 -2.91
CA ARG A 137 -0.30 -4.23 -3.96
C ARG A 137 -1.53 -3.60 -3.31
N ILE A 138 -1.88 -2.39 -3.72
CA ILE A 138 -3.06 -1.69 -3.20
C ILE A 138 -4.11 -1.58 -4.29
N ALA A 139 -5.36 -1.88 -3.94
CA ALA A 139 -6.53 -1.66 -4.78
C ALA A 139 -7.53 -0.73 -4.07
N TRP A 140 -8.27 0.03 -4.87
CA TRP A 140 -9.35 0.90 -4.42
C TRP A 140 -10.60 0.60 -5.27
N PRO A 141 -11.78 0.38 -4.66
CA PRO A 141 -13.01 0.02 -5.37
C PRO A 141 -13.64 1.18 -6.15
#